data_AF-A0A838VGX1-F1
#
_entry.id   AF-A0A838VGX1-F1
#
_cell.length_a   1.000
_cell.length_b   1.000
_cell.length_c   1.000
_cell.angle_alpha   90.00
_cell.angle_beta   90.00
_cell.angle_gamma   90.00
#
_symmetry.space_group_name_H-M   'P 1'
#
loop_
_entity.id
_entity.type
_entity.pdbx_description
1 polymer ?
#
loop_
_entity_poly.entity_id
_entity_poly.type
_entity_poly.pdbx_seq_one_letter_code
_entity_poly.pdbx_strand_id
1 'polypeptide(L)'
;MSRFEPNSNRTPQQWSALALRDNLSVRSGHLVVAGIVGGGLLASATTPLLGGILAAYCVVKGLQNAFAADKNKKLIKDIGCIAHVLKPSDFRAYRSQIGDEKILEELQYADDEGMSLSSDAWDFISEFNAKVQPALPPSRESVESQNSPSKTAVIDYYDPNAIARINIISEMSDRINNTIVIGIPGSGKGMLVANAIREIKRKHPGIKVFVIDPKADQKEAGYYSGCNVIKSFACMDAKPSTVAVWAESAFEEYASYAQQNERTLLIVDEGTMLGNKLSQAKSTLLVDKLTSYTSGGDSAGRNVWILLQSPYVTGASLNLSTTSQMTSVVIAFSENIGAIAQWNRAKIFQQLSLDLVSSLVEASSTGRAIYYGKTGKWYMMPELTNYSGYDRDNREYLPGFEPKSSNVNLLENRFANDSNQPSDIVKPEISSRAQLVLDYFNAAKTKEPKTVRDMKKADRLSGLDDVLLIIALTELVNANVLIFDGESAWSKSEW
;
A
#
# COMPACT_ATOMS: atom_id res chain seq x y z
N MET A 1 -4.26 -18.86 42.37
CA MET A 1 -5.05 -17.63 42.59
C MET A 1 -5.06 -16.85 41.29
N SER A 2 -6.22 -16.70 40.66
CA SER A 2 -6.39 -15.96 39.40
C SER A 2 -6.15 -14.46 39.65
N ARG A 3 -5.25 -13.83 38.89
CA ARG A 3 -4.97 -12.37 38.92
C ARG A 3 -6.02 -11.56 38.14
N PHE A 4 -7.26 -12.03 38.11
CA PHE A 4 -8.33 -11.37 37.38
C PHE A 4 -8.88 -10.22 38.24
N GLU A 5 -8.31 -9.03 38.05
CA GLU A 5 -8.82 -7.76 38.58
C GLU A 5 -9.50 -6.99 37.43
N PRO A 6 -10.82 -7.12 37.24
CA PRO A 6 -11.50 -6.50 36.10
C PRO A 6 -11.58 -4.97 36.19
N ASN A 7 -11.34 -4.39 37.37
CA ASN A 7 -11.39 -2.95 37.62
C ASN A 7 -10.13 -2.47 38.34
N SER A 8 -9.00 -2.38 37.64
CA SER A 8 -7.84 -1.66 38.19
C SER A 8 -8.17 -0.16 38.20
N ASN A 9 -8.59 0.38 39.34
CA ASN A 9 -8.80 1.82 39.55
C ASN A 9 -7.44 2.55 39.53
N ARG A 10 -6.90 2.75 38.32
CA ARG A 10 -5.61 3.45 38.14
C ARG A 10 -5.83 4.95 38.32
N THR A 11 -4.92 5.61 39.04
CA THR A 11 -4.98 7.07 39.19
C THR A 11 -4.63 7.78 37.87
N PRO A 12 -5.03 9.04 37.67
CA PRO A 12 -4.63 9.82 36.49
C PRO A 12 -3.10 9.81 36.27
N GLN A 13 -2.31 9.86 37.35
CA GLN A 13 -0.85 9.82 37.28
C GLN A 13 -0.33 8.45 36.79
N GLN A 14 -0.99 7.34 37.17
CA GLN A 14 -0.64 6.00 36.70
C GLN A 14 -0.98 5.82 35.22
N TRP A 15 -2.09 6.42 34.77
CA TRP A 15 -2.48 6.42 33.38
C TRP A 15 -1.54 7.26 32.49
N SER A 16 -1.17 8.47 32.92
CA SER A 16 -0.14 9.28 32.24
C SER A 16 1.21 8.57 32.18
N ALA A 17 1.63 7.90 33.26
CA ALA A 17 2.87 7.14 33.29
C ALA A 17 2.87 5.95 32.31
N LEU A 18 1.72 5.28 32.17
CA LEU A 18 1.53 4.19 31.22
C LEU A 18 1.57 4.69 29.77
N ALA A 19 0.84 5.77 29.48
CA ALA A 19 0.84 6.43 28.18
C ALA A 19 2.24 6.92 27.78
N LEU A 20 2.98 7.51 28.72
CA LEU A 20 4.38 7.91 28.50
C LEU A 20 5.30 6.72 28.24
N ARG A 21 5.13 5.61 28.98
CA ARG A 21 5.93 4.39 28.78
C ARG A 21 5.69 3.77 27.40
N ASP A 22 4.44 3.69 26.99
CA ASP A 22 4.07 3.15 25.69
C ASP A 22 4.58 4.04 24.55
N ASN A 23 4.59 5.35 24.74
CA ASN A 23 5.19 6.32 23.81
C ASN A 23 6.73 6.20 23.73
N LEU A 24 7.42 6.02 24.86
CA LEU A 24 8.89 5.94 24.95
C LEU A 24 9.47 4.60 24.46
N SER A 25 8.72 3.49 24.61
CA SER A 25 9.18 2.14 24.25
C SER A 25 9.36 1.92 22.74
N VAL A 26 8.94 2.86 21.90
CA VAL A 26 8.93 2.68 20.45
C VAL A 26 10.11 3.32 19.71
N ARG A 27 10.87 4.33 20.20
CA ARG A 27 11.72 5.05 19.21
C ARG A 27 12.96 5.90 19.51
N SER A 28 13.55 6.00 20.71
CA SER A 28 14.64 7.03 20.83
C SER A 28 15.80 6.83 21.81
N GLY A 29 15.85 5.79 22.65
CA GLY A 29 16.99 5.63 23.58
C GLY A 29 18.32 5.28 22.91
N HIS A 30 18.31 4.36 21.94
CA HIS A 30 19.55 3.79 21.38
C HIS A 30 20.16 4.60 20.22
N LEU A 31 19.34 5.34 19.48
CA LEU A 31 19.78 6.10 18.29
C LEU A 31 20.53 7.39 18.65
N VAL A 32 20.20 8.03 19.77
CA VAL A 32 20.86 9.27 20.22
C VAL A 32 22.26 8.97 20.77
N VAL A 33 22.41 7.88 21.54
CA VAL A 33 23.71 7.45 22.07
C VAL A 33 24.60 6.88 20.96
N ALA A 34 24.05 6.11 20.02
CA ALA A 34 24.79 5.62 18.85
C ALA A 34 25.22 6.76 17.90
N GLY A 35 24.42 7.82 17.78
CA GLY A 35 24.75 9.01 16.98
C GLY A 35 25.89 9.85 17.55
N ILE A 36 25.95 10.00 18.88
CA ILE A 36 27.01 10.76 19.56
C ILE A 36 28.33 9.96 19.58
N VAL A 37 28.27 8.65 19.83
CA VAL A 37 29.47 7.79 19.86
C VAL A 37 29.98 7.49 18.44
N GLY A 38 29.09 7.34 17.46
CA GLY A 38 29.45 7.10 16.06
C GLY A 38 29.94 8.35 15.31
N GLY A 39 29.41 9.54 15.64
CA GLY A 39 29.81 10.81 15.01
C GLY A 39 31.24 11.24 15.34
N GLY A 40 31.73 10.94 16.55
CA GLY A 40 33.11 11.25 16.95
C GLY A 40 34.18 10.37 16.28
N LEU A 41 33.83 9.15 15.89
CA LEU A 41 34.77 8.19 15.30
C LEU A 41 34.88 8.26 13.77
N LEU A 42 33.89 8.84 13.08
CA LEU A 42 33.89 8.94 11.61
C LEU A 42 34.45 10.27 11.07
N ALA A 43 34.58 11.29 11.92
CA ALA A 43 35.22 12.55 11.55
C ALA A 43 36.75 12.43 11.32
N SER A 44 37.36 11.28 11.65
CA SER A 44 38.77 11.00 11.41
C SER A 44 39.06 10.19 10.13
N ALA A 45 38.02 9.68 9.44
CA ALA A 45 38.22 8.72 8.35
C ALA A 45 37.66 9.14 6.97
N THR A 46 36.82 10.18 6.88
CA THR A 46 36.30 10.69 5.60
C THR A 46 36.14 12.21 5.63
N THR A 47 36.03 12.83 4.45
CA THR A 47 36.05 14.28 4.24
C THR A 47 35.12 15.03 5.23
N PRO A 48 35.62 16.07 5.95
CA PRO A 48 34.90 16.74 7.04
C PRO A 48 33.50 17.26 6.68
N LEU A 49 33.28 17.59 5.40
CA LEU A 49 32.01 18.14 4.91
C LEU A 49 30.88 17.11 4.91
N LEU A 50 31.15 15.86 4.51
CA LEU A 50 30.13 14.82 4.40
C LEU A 50 29.73 14.27 5.79
N GLY A 51 30.71 14.16 6.69
CA GLY A 51 30.48 13.85 8.10
C GLY A 51 29.64 14.92 8.80
N GLY A 52 29.89 16.20 8.50
CA GLY A 52 29.10 17.31 9.01
C GLY A 52 27.63 17.30 8.56
N ILE A 53 27.37 16.97 7.29
CA ILE A 53 26.00 16.90 6.74
C ILE A 53 25.22 15.72 7.34
N LEU A 54 25.84 14.55 7.48
CA LEU A 54 25.21 13.38 8.10
C LEU A 54 24.94 13.61 9.59
N ALA A 55 25.88 14.24 10.31
CA ALA A 55 25.67 14.63 11.70
C ALA A 55 24.52 15.66 11.83
N ALA A 56 24.48 16.68 10.97
CA ALA A 56 23.41 17.68 10.96
C ALA A 56 22.05 17.06 10.62
N TYR A 57 21.98 16.15 9.64
CA TYR A 57 20.75 15.43 9.30
C TYR A 57 20.25 14.55 10.45
N CYS A 58 21.14 13.81 11.11
CA CYS A 58 20.80 13.00 12.27
C CYS A 58 20.36 13.85 13.47
N VAL A 59 20.97 15.02 13.67
CA VAL A 59 20.58 16.00 14.72
C VAL A 59 19.22 16.62 14.40
N VAL A 60 18.95 17.04 13.17
CA VAL A 60 17.66 17.60 12.76
C VAL A 60 16.54 16.57 12.84
N LYS A 61 16.79 15.33 12.41
CA LYS A 61 15.82 14.24 12.50
C LYS A 61 15.62 13.75 13.94
N GLY A 62 16.68 13.80 14.76
CA GLY A 62 16.63 13.58 16.20
C GLY A 62 15.80 14.66 16.90
N LEU A 63 15.97 15.93 16.52
CA LEU A 63 15.21 17.08 17.01
C LEU A 63 13.74 17.00 16.61
N GLN A 64 13.41 16.67 15.35
CA GLN A 64 12.01 16.52 14.91
C GLN A 64 11.28 15.39 15.65
N ASN A 65 11.94 14.24 15.85
CA ASN A 65 11.38 13.15 16.65
C ASN A 65 11.32 13.52 18.14
N ALA A 66 12.25 14.34 18.64
CA ALA A 66 12.21 14.90 19.98
C ALA A 66 11.05 15.90 20.14
N PHE A 67 10.74 16.74 19.15
CA PHE A 67 9.61 17.69 19.17
C PHE A 67 8.25 16.99 19.11
N ALA A 68 8.11 15.91 18.32
CA ALA A 68 6.89 15.10 18.32
C ALA A 68 6.71 14.32 19.64
N ALA A 69 7.81 13.82 20.21
CA ALA A 69 7.82 13.25 21.56
C ALA A 69 7.53 14.32 22.63
N ASP A 70 7.95 15.57 22.42
CA ASP A 70 7.73 16.69 23.34
C ASP A 70 6.27 17.18 23.31
N LYS A 71 5.64 17.26 22.14
CA LYS A 71 4.20 17.61 22.01
C LYS A 71 3.32 16.53 22.66
N ASN A 72 3.58 15.25 22.39
CA ASN A 72 2.91 14.13 23.07
C ASN A 72 3.13 14.17 24.59
N LYS A 73 4.37 14.40 25.03
CA LYS A 73 4.71 14.48 26.45
C LYS A 73 4.03 15.66 27.13
N LYS A 74 3.89 16.79 26.43
CA LYS A 74 3.16 17.97 26.91
C LYS A 74 1.66 17.69 27.06
N LEU A 75 1.02 17.10 26.05
CA LEU A 75 -0.39 16.70 26.09
C LEU A 75 -0.68 15.70 27.23
N ILE A 76 0.18 14.68 27.39
CA ILE A 76 0.01 13.65 28.43
C ILE A 76 0.30 14.19 29.84
N LYS A 77 1.29 15.08 29.99
CA LYS A 77 1.74 15.58 31.31
C LYS A 77 0.96 16.80 31.79
N ASP A 78 0.65 17.74 30.90
CA ASP A 78 0.10 19.04 31.27
C ASP A 78 -1.44 19.07 31.14
N ILE A 79 -2.00 18.32 30.19
CA ILE A 79 -3.43 18.31 29.89
C ILE A 79 -4.10 16.99 30.32
N GLY A 80 -3.34 15.90 30.38
CA GLY A 80 -3.86 14.58 30.74
C GLY A 80 -4.60 13.88 29.59
N CYS A 81 -4.50 14.38 28.36
CA CYS A 81 -5.06 13.74 27.17
C CYS A 81 -4.22 12.50 26.82
N ILE A 82 -4.77 11.32 27.04
CA ILE A 82 -4.02 10.05 26.89
C ILE A 82 -4.73 9.03 26.01
N ALA A 83 -6.04 9.18 25.78
CA ALA A 83 -6.83 8.22 25.02
C ALA A 83 -6.24 7.92 23.63
N HIS A 84 -5.64 8.92 22.97
CA HIS A 84 -5.07 8.80 21.63
C HIS A 84 -3.83 7.88 21.52
N VAL A 85 -3.13 7.58 22.63
CA VAL A 85 -1.87 6.80 22.64
C VAL A 85 -1.95 5.45 23.36
N LEU A 86 -3.07 5.14 24.03
CA LEU A 86 -3.20 3.89 24.78
C LEU A 86 -3.34 2.67 23.85
N LYS A 87 -2.75 1.55 24.29
CA LYS A 87 -2.89 0.23 23.64
C LYS A 87 -4.29 -0.36 23.84
N PRO A 88 -4.75 -1.31 22.99
CA PRO A 88 -6.10 -1.87 23.02
C PRO A 88 -6.63 -2.32 24.40
N SER A 89 -5.79 -2.98 25.20
CA SER A 89 -6.18 -3.45 26.54
C SER A 89 -6.35 -2.30 27.53
N ASP A 90 -5.45 -1.32 27.47
CA ASP A 90 -5.39 -0.20 28.39
C ASP A 90 -6.41 0.88 28.02
N PHE A 91 -6.66 1.08 26.73
CA PHE A 91 -7.71 1.96 26.22
C PHE A 91 -9.09 1.51 26.69
N ARG A 92 -9.39 0.20 26.64
CA ARG A 92 -10.68 -0.35 27.12
C ARG A 92 -10.85 -0.19 28.63
N ALA A 93 -9.80 -0.46 29.40
CA ALA A 93 -9.82 -0.23 30.84
C ALA A 93 -9.99 1.26 31.19
N TYR A 94 -9.30 2.15 30.47
CA TYR A 94 -9.43 3.59 30.64
C TYR A 94 -10.85 4.08 30.30
N ARG A 95 -11.40 3.66 29.16
CA ARG A 95 -12.79 3.92 28.74
C ARG A 95 -13.79 3.50 29.81
N SER A 96 -13.65 2.29 30.36
CA SER A 96 -14.54 1.81 31.42
C SER A 96 -14.47 2.64 32.72
N GLN A 97 -13.34 3.33 32.95
CA GLN A 97 -13.11 4.10 34.16
C GLN A 97 -13.60 5.55 34.05
N ILE A 98 -13.39 6.21 32.92
CA ILE A 98 -13.72 7.65 32.77
C ILE A 98 -15.00 7.93 31.99
N GLY A 99 -15.56 6.91 31.33
CA GLY A 99 -16.81 7.00 30.58
C GLY A 99 -16.63 7.46 29.13
N ASP A 100 -17.60 7.08 28.29
CA ASP A 100 -17.54 7.27 26.84
C ASP A 100 -17.50 8.75 26.42
N GLU A 101 -18.26 9.62 27.08
CA GLU A 101 -18.32 11.06 26.75
C GLU A 101 -16.95 11.75 26.92
N LYS A 102 -16.24 11.46 28.02
CA LYS A 102 -14.92 12.05 28.28
C LYS A 102 -13.83 11.51 27.36
N ILE A 103 -13.92 10.24 26.96
CA ILE A 103 -13.02 9.68 25.95
C ILE A 103 -13.21 10.40 24.62
N LEU A 104 -14.46 10.68 24.24
CA LEU A 104 -14.73 11.41 22.99
C LEU A 104 -14.16 12.83 23.03
N GLU A 105 -14.35 13.55 24.13
CA GLU A 105 -13.77 14.90 24.32
C GLU A 105 -12.24 14.88 24.21
N GLU A 106 -11.57 13.91 24.85
CA GLU A 106 -10.10 13.76 24.76
C GLU A 106 -9.62 13.47 23.34
N LEU A 107 -10.35 12.63 22.60
CA LEU A 107 -9.97 12.24 21.25
C LEU A 107 -10.24 13.36 20.24
N GLN A 108 -11.33 14.10 20.39
CA GLN A 108 -11.60 15.30 19.58
C GLN A 108 -10.53 16.36 19.83
N TYR A 109 -10.19 16.61 21.10
CA TYR A 109 -9.12 17.54 21.45
C TYR A 109 -7.75 17.12 20.88
N ALA A 110 -7.45 15.81 20.90
CA ALA A 110 -6.22 15.30 20.29
C ALA A 110 -6.20 15.48 18.76
N ASP A 111 -7.33 15.25 18.09
CA ASP A 111 -7.47 15.42 16.63
C ASP A 111 -7.34 16.91 16.23
N ASP A 112 -7.97 17.82 16.97
CA ASP A 112 -7.85 19.27 16.79
C ASP A 112 -6.39 19.77 16.98
N GLU A 113 -5.64 19.13 17.87
CA GLU A 113 -4.21 19.36 18.08
C GLU A 113 -3.32 18.66 17.03
N GLY A 114 -3.90 18.01 16.02
CA GLY A 114 -3.18 17.33 14.94
C GLY A 114 -2.44 16.07 15.39
N MET A 115 -2.90 15.43 16.46
CA MET A 115 -2.30 14.20 16.99
C MET A 115 -2.81 12.98 16.22
N SER A 116 -1.94 11.98 16.07
CA SER A 116 -2.36 10.70 15.48
C SER A 116 -3.12 9.88 16.53
N LEU A 117 -4.36 9.48 16.22
CA LEU A 117 -5.15 8.60 17.08
C LEU A 117 -4.80 7.12 16.84
N SER A 118 -4.81 6.32 17.91
CA SER A 118 -4.67 4.86 17.84
C SER A 118 -5.85 4.21 17.09
N SER A 119 -5.67 2.97 16.62
CA SER A 119 -6.74 2.21 15.97
C SER A 119 -7.99 2.07 16.85
N ASP A 120 -7.81 1.79 18.14
CA ASP A 120 -8.90 1.58 19.09
C ASP A 120 -9.65 2.88 19.40
N ALA A 121 -8.96 4.02 19.38
CA ALA A 121 -9.58 5.34 19.49
C ALA A 121 -10.50 5.62 18.30
N TRP A 122 -10.10 5.25 17.09
CA TRP A 122 -10.95 5.38 15.90
C TRP A 122 -12.17 4.45 15.92
N ASP A 123 -11.98 3.20 16.36
CA ASP A 123 -13.07 2.23 16.49
C ASP A 123 -14.10 2.74 17.53
N PHE A 124 -13.64 3.31 18.64
CA PHE A 124 -14.50 3.93 19.64
C PHE A 124 -15.34 5.09 19.10
N ILE A 125 -14.74 6.06 18.40
CA ILE A 125 -15.46 7.20 17.81
C ILE A 125 -16.56 6.71 16.86
N SER A 126 -16.26 5.66 16.08
CA SER A 126 -17.19 5.08 15.13
C SER A 126 -18.38 4.41 15.84
N GLU A 127 -18.12 3.61 16.88
CA GLU A 127 -19.16 3.00 17.73
C GLU A 127 -20.04 4.06 18.42
N PHE A 128 -19.44 5.11 18.95
CA PHE A 128 -20.15 6.16 19.67
C PHE A 128 -21.09 6.94 18.74
N ASN A 129 -20.61 7.35 17.57
CA ASN A 129 -21.43 8.06 16.57
C ASN A 129 -22.60 7.21 16.05
N ALA A 130 -22.42 5.90 15.91
CA ALA A 130 -23.49 4.98 15.53
C ALA A 130 -24.59 4.86 16.60
N LYS A 131 -24.25 5.02 17.89
CA LYS A 131 -25.22 4.99 18.99
C LYS A 131 -26.00 6.30 19.15
N VAL A 132 -25.43 7.44 18.74
CA VAL A 132 -26.02 8.77 18.93
C VAL A 132 -26.97 9.18 17.80
N GLN A 133 -26.92 8.54 16.62
CA GLN A 133 -27.92 8.78 15.57
C GLN A 133 -29.27 8.11 15.89
N PRO A 134 -30.37 8.87 16.07
CA PRO A 134 -31.70 8.28 16.25
C PRO A 134 -32.17 7.66 14.92
N ALA A 135 -32.66 6.42 14.97
CA ALA A 135 -33.38 5.82 13.86
C ALA A 135 -34.61 6.69 13.51
N LEU A 136 -34.64 7.22 12.28
CA LEU A 136 -35.80 7.96 11.76
C LEU A 136 -37.03 7.02 11.69
N PRO A 137 -38.18 7.39 12.25
CA PRO A 137 -39.40 6.60 12.11
C PRO A 137 -39.99 6.77 10.69
N PRO A 138 -40.71 5.76 10.17
CA PRO A 138 -41.33 5.81 8.85
C PRO A 138 -42.47 6.83 8.84
N SER A 139 -42.37 7.82 7.95
CA SER A 139 -43.40 8.83 7.74
C SER A 139 -44.68 8.17 7.19
N ARG A 140 -45.78 8.27 7.94
CA ARG A 140 -47.13 8.00 7.43
C ARG A 140 -47.57 9.19 6.60
N GLU A 141 -47.77 8.98 5.30
CA GLU A 141 -48.44 9.93 4.42
C GLU A 141 -49.93 10.02 4.78
N SER A 142 -50.38 11.23 5.10
CA SER A 142 -51.78 11.62 5.16
C SER A 142 -52.28 11.98 3.77
N VAL A 143 -53.33 11.29 3.33
CA VAL A 143 -54.14 11.60 2.16
C VAL A 143 -54.97 12.85 2.44
N GLU A 144 -54.79 13.93 1.68
CA GLU A 144 -55.89 14.84 1.38
C GLU A 144 -55.67 15.58 0.05
N SER A 145 -56.66 15.42 -0.82
CA SER A 145 -56.80 15.87 -2.20
C SER A 145 -57.32 17.30 -2.30
N GLN A 146 -56.89 18.07 -3.31
CA GLN A 146 -57.78 18.95 -4.12
C GLN A 146 -57.11 19.53 -5.40
N ASN A 147 -57.54 18.98 -6.55
CA ASN A 147 -57.92 19.58 -7.84
C ASN A 147 -57.06 20.63 -8.64
N SER A 148 -56.65 20.15 -9.83
CA SER A 148 -56.62 20.79 -11.18
C SER A 148 -55.34 21.53 -11.66
N PRO A 149 -55.00 21.57 -12.98
CA PRO A 149 -55.41 20.74 -14.12
C PRO A 149 -54.23 20.08 -14.89
N SER A 150 -54.53 18.94 -15.50
CA SER A 150 -53.86 18.24 -16.62
C SER A 150 -52.54 18.84 -17.17
N LYS A 151 -51.42 18.45 -16.57
CA LYS A 151 -50.21 18.16 -17.35
C LYS A 151 -50.25 16.66 -17.63
N THR A 152 -50.18 16.27 -18.90
CA THR A 152 -49.95 14.88 -19.29
C THR A 152 -48.71 14.42 -18.53
N ALA A 153 -48.92 13.66 -17.45
CA ALA A 153 -47.85 12.99 -16.76
C ALA A 153 -47.35 11.94 -17.77
N VAL A 154 -46.21 12.22 -18.38
CA VAL A 154 -45.34 11.15 -18.84
C VAL A 154 -45.08 10.33 -17.59
N ILE A 155 -45.78 9.20 -17.48
CA ILE A 155 -45.47 8.19 -16.48
C ILE A 155 -44.11 7.67 -16.90
N ASP A 156 -43.07 8.27 -16.32
CA ASP A 156 -41.71 7.78 -16.40
C ASP A 156 -41.75 6.42 -15.72
N TYR A 157 -41.75 5.36 -16.52
CA TYR A 157 -41.66 4.01 -15.98
C TYR A 157 -40.34 3.94 -15.23
N TYR A 158 -40.40 3.81 -13.91
CA TYR A 158 -39.24 3.50 -13.09
C TYR A 158 -38.77 2.09 -13.47
N ASP A 159 -37.83 2.01 -14.40
CA ASP A 159 -37.04 0.82 -14.65
C ASP A 159 -35.79 0.87 -13.75
N PRO A 160 -35.75 0.11 -12.64
CA PRO A 160 -34.57 0.05 -11.79
C PRO A 160 -33.30 -0.38 -12.54
N ASN A 161 -33.42 -1.01 -13.72
CA ASN A 161 -32.28 -1.38 -14.57
C ASN A 161 -31.71 -0.20 -15.38
N ALA A 162 -32.49 0.83 -15.68
CA ALA A 162 -32.05 1.99 -16.45
C ALA A 162 -31.14 2.91 -15.62
N ILE A 163 -31.37 3.00 -14.30
CA ILE A 163 -30.59 3.82 -13.36
C ILE A 163 -29.26 3.15 -12.97
N ALA A 164 -29.14 1.83 -13.18
CA ALA A 164 -27.96 1.03 -12.85
C ALA A 164 -26.91 0.97 -13.97
N ARG A 165 -27.07 1.71 -15.08
CA ARG A 165 -26.12 1.72 -16.21
C ARG A 165 -25.38 3.06 -16.30
N ILE A 166 -24.10 2.98 -16.67
CA ILE A 166 -23.24 4.15 -16.90
C ILE A 166 -22.38 3.93 -18.14
N ASN A 167 -22.20 4.97 -18.95
CA ASN A 167 -21.15 4.99 -19.97
C ASN A 167 -19.86 5.55 -19.33
N ILE A 168 -19.21 4.72 -18.50
CA ILE A 168 -18.05 5.15 -17.71
C ILE A 168 -16.91 5.68 -18.59
N ILE A 169 -16.74 5.14 -19.81
CA ILE A 169 -15.73 5.58 -20.76
C ILE A 169 -15.99 7.01 -21.20
N SER A 170 -17.25 7.37 -21.48
CA SER A 170 -17.62 8.76 -21.79
C SER A 170 -17.42 9.67 -20.58
N GLU A 171 -17.87 9.25 -19.41
CA GLU A 171 -17.72 10.02 -18.16
C GLU A 171 -16.25 10.34 -17.79
N MET A 172 -15.34 9.40 -18.06
CA MET A 172 -13.89 9.58 -17.86
C MET A 172 -13.21 10.39 -18.98
N SER A 173 -13.79 10.42 -20.19
CA SER A 173 -13.17 11.04 -21.37
C SER A 173 -13.71 12.43 -21.73
N ASP A 174 -14.95 12.75 -21.36
CA ASP A 174 -15.57 14.05 -21.68
C ASP A 174 -14.87 15.18 -20.93
N ARG A 175 -14.68 15.00 -19.63
CA ARG A 175 -13.86 15.87 -18.79
C ARG A 175 -12.86 15.06 -18.00
N ILE A 176 -11.61 15.15 -18.43
CA ILE A 176 -10.46 14.48 -17.85
C ILE A 176 -10.10 15.20 -16.55
N ASN A 177 -10.34 14.51 -15.44
CA ASN A 177 -9.96 14.97 -14.11
C ASN A 177 -8.83 14.10 -13.58
N ASN A 178 -8.26 14.51 -12.45
CA ASN A 178 -7.42 13.61 -11.66
C ASN A 178 -8.27 12.43 -11.16
N THR A 179 -7.83 11.21 -11.41
CA THR A 179 -8.63 10.00 -11.16
C THR A 179 -7.82 8.93 -10.47
N ILE A 180 -8.44 8.30 -9.47
CA ILE A 180 -7.90 7.14 -8.79
C ILE A 180 -8.76 5.93 -9.14
N VAL A 181 -8.17 4.93 -9.76
CA VAL A 181 -8.86 3.71 -10.20
C VAL A 181 -8.45 2.58 -9.27
N ILE A 182 -9.41 2.05 -8.52
CA ILE A 182 -9.19 1.01 -7.51
C ILE A 182 -9.88 -0.26 -7.93
N GLY A 183 -9.20 -1.38 -7.78
CA GLY A 183 -9.75 -2.69 -8.05
C GLY A 183 -8.69 -3.75 -7.83
N ILE A 184 -9.09 -4.93 -7.37
CA ILE A 184 -8.18 -6.06 -7.17
C ILE A 184 -7.48 -6.48 -8.49
N PRO A 185 -6.40 -7.28 -8.44
CA PRO A 185 -5.84 -7.90 -9.64
C PRO A 185 -6.91 -8.62 -10.46
N GLY A 186 -6.86 -8.50 -11.79
CA GLY A 186 -7.85 -9.12 -12.69
C GLY A 186 -9.20 -8.40 -12.82
N SER A 187 -9.52 -7.41 -11.98
CA SER A 187 -10.81 -6.69 -12.03
C SER A 187 -11.12 -5.89 -13.31
N GLY A 188 -10.17 -5.73 -14.25
CA GLY A 188 -10.39 -4.98 -15.49
C GLY A 188 -9.95 -3.50 -15.46
N LYS A 189 -9.17 -3.06 -14.45
CA LYS A 189 -8.62 -1.68 -14.41
C LYS A 189 -7.89 -1.27 -15.69
N GLY A 190 -7.04 -2.17 -16.22
CA GLY A 190 -6.29 -1.94 -17.46
C GLY A 190 -7.21 -1.76 -18.67
N MET A 191 -8.25 -2.60 -18.79
CA MET A 191 -9.26 -2.49 -19.85
C MET A 191 -10.02 -1.16 -19.77
N LEU A 192 -10.46 -0.76 -18.56
CA LEU A 192 -11.13 0.52 -18.34
C LEU A 192 -10.27 1.69 -18.85
N VAL A 193 -9.01 1.74 -18.43
CA VAL A 193 -8.09 2.82 -18.79
C VAL A 193 -7.74 2.78 -20.28
N ALA A 194 -7.51 1.60 -20.86
CA ALA A 194 -7.23 1.43 -22.28
C ALA A 194 -8.36 1.95 -23.19
N ASN A 195 -9.61 1.64 -22.83
CA ASN A 195 -10.79 2.13 -23.55
C ASN A 195 -10.94 3.65 -23.37
N ALA A 196 -10.75 4.16 -22.15
CA ALA A 196 -10.84 5.59 -21.88
C ALA A 196 -9.75 6.41 -22.59
N ILE A 197 -8.51 5.92 -22.69
CA ILE A 197 -7.43 6.58 -23.45
C ILE A 197 -7.81 6.75 -24.92
N ARG A 198 -8.35 5.71 -25.55
CA ARG A 198 -8.75 5.76 -26.97
C ARG A 198 -9.85 6.78 -27.19
N GLU A 199 -10.85 6.80 -26.31
CA GLU A 199 -11.93 7.78 -26.40
C GLU A 199 -11.43 9.21 -26.13
N ILE A 200 -10.49 9.39 -25.19
CA ILE A 200 -9.81 10.67 -24.97
C ILE A 200 -9.07 11.11 -26.22
N LYS A 201 -8.32 10.23 -26.90
CA LYS A 201 -7.61 10.58 -28.13
C LYS A 201 -8.56 10.97 -29.26
N ARG A 202 -9.72 10.32 -29.33
CA ARG A 202 -10.77 10.63 -30.30
C ARG A 202 -11.42 11.99 -30.03
N LYS A 203 -11.78 12.28 -28.77
CA LYS A 203 -12.46 13.53 -28.37
C LYS A 203 -11.50 14.72 -28.25
N HIS A 204 -10.27 14.48 -27.81
CA HIS A 204 -9.27 15.49 -27.46
C HIS A 204 -7.91 15.15 -28.12
N PRO A 205 -7.79 15.25 -29.45
CA PRO A 205 -6.58 14.83 -30.18
C PRO A 205 -5.30 15.55 -29.76
N GLY A 206 -5.42 16.77 -29.18
CA GLY A 206 -4.30 17.55 -28.66
C GLY A 206 -3.71 17.04 -27.33
N ILE A 207 -4.43 16.18 -26.60
CA ILE A 207 -3.96 15.68 -25.30
C ILE A 207 -2.82 14.70 -25.50
N LYS A 208 -1.76 14.90 -24.71
CA LYS A 208 -0.60 14.03 -24.70
C LYS A 208 -0.63 13.09 -23.50
N VAL A 209 -0.56 11.79 -23.77
CA VAL A 209 -0.67 10.75 -22.73
C VAL A 209 0.72 10.16 -22.47
N PHE A 210 1.13 10.20 -21.21
CA PHE A 210 2.39 9.64 -20.72
C PHE A 210 2.08 8.54 -19.72
N VAL A 211 2.69 7.37 -19.88
CA VAL A 211 2.46 6.21 -19.01
C VAL A 211 3.73 5.86 -18.25
N ILE A 212 3.60 5.65 -16.95
CA ILE A 212 4.57 4.97 -16.10
C ILE A 212 4.00 3.58 -15.81
N ASP A 213 4.66 2.54 -16.32
CA ASP A 213 4.25 1.15 -16.24
C ASP A 213 5.32 0.34 -15.46
N PRO A 214 5.11 0.11 -14.16
CA PRO A 214 6.06 -0.62 -13.34
C PRO A 214 5.87 -2.16 -13.46
N LYS A 215 4.90 -2.66 -14.25
CA LYS A 215 4.75 -4.09 -14.50
C LYS A 215 5.62 -4.54 -15.67
N ALA A 216 5.70 -3.73 -16.72
CA ALA A 216 6.38 -4.06 -17.97
C ALA A 216 5.93 -5.43 -18.55
N ASP A 217 4.66 -5.79 -18.35
CA ASP A 217 4.09 -7.03 -18.88
C ASP A 217 3.80 -6.88 -20.38
N GLN A 218 4.48 -7.67 -21.21
CA GLN A 218 4.31 -7.64 -22.67
C GLN A 218 2.87 -7.93 -23.10
N LYS A 219 2.10 -8.70 -22.34
CA LYS A 219 0.69 -8.99 -22.65
C LYS A 219 -0.19 -7.75 -22.52
N GLU A 220 0.19 -6.82 -21.64
CA GLU A 220 -0.55 -5.58 -21.35
C GLU A 220 -0.11 -4.41 -22.26
N ALA A 221 0.93 -4.60 -23.10
CA ALA A 221 1.43 -3.56 -24.00
C ALA A 221 0.36 -2.96 -24.92
N GLY A 222 -0.61 -3.77 -25.35
CA GLY A 222 -1.73 -3.32 -26.19
C GLY A 222 -2.71 -2.37 -25.48
N TYR A 223 -2.76 -2.36 -24.14
CA TYR A 223 -3.58 -1.37 -23.41
C TYR A 223 -3.14 0.06 -23.69
N TYR A 224 -1.83 0.26 -23.83
CA TYR A 224 -1.23 1.58 -24.02
C TYR A 224 -0.98 1.93 -25.49
N SER A 225 -1.47 1.12 -26.44
CA SER A 225 -1.40 1.47 -27.85
C SER A 225 -2.19 2.76 -28.11
N GLY A 226 -1.50 3.83 -28.51
CA GLY A 226 -2.07 5.17 -28.67
C GLY A 226 -1.57 6.20 -27.64
N CYS A 227 -0.86 5.76 -26.60
CA CYS A 227 -0.11 6.66 -25.72
C CYS A 227 1.09 7.27 -26.45
N ASN A 228 1.51 8.48 -26.05
CA ASN A 228 2.64 9.16 -26.70
C ASN A 228 3.99 8.70 -26.15
N VAL A 229 4.06 8.47 -24.84
CA VAL A 229 5.26 8.01 -24.17
C VAL A 229 4.88 6.93 -23.17
N ILE A 230 5.64 5.85 -23.14
CA ILE A 230 5.48 4.75 -22.20
C ILE A 230 6.85 4.49 -21.58
N LYS A 231 6.92 4.59 -20.25
CA LYS A 231 8.09 4.25 -19.45
C LYS A 231 7.79 2.97 -18.69
N SER A 232 8.31 1.86 -19.19
CA SER A 232 8.12 0.55 -18.58
C SER A 232 9.39 0.06 -17.87
N PHE A 233 9.24 -0.48 -16.67
CA PHE A 233 10.32 -1.17 -15.95
C PHE A 233 9.74 -2.24 -15.04
N ALA A 234 10.27 -3.47 -15.10
CA ALA A 234 9.76 -4.59 -14.32
C ALA A 234 10.14 -4.43 -12.84
N CYS A 235 9.29 -3.79 -12.05
CA CYS A 235 9.57 -3.44 -10.65
C CYS A 235 9.42 -4.63 -9.69
N MET A 236 8.74 -5.71 -10.09
CA MET A 236 8.38 -6.83 -9.20
C MET A 236 9.59 -7.39 -8.45
N ASP A 237 10.63 -7.78 -9.19
CA ASP A 237 11.85 -8.39 -8.66
C ASP A 237 13.01 -7.38 -8.47
N ALA A 238 12.81 -6.14 -8.92
CA ALA A 238 13.83 -5.10 -8.80
C ALA A 238 14.03 -4.65 -7.35
N LYS A 239 15.27 -4.27 -7.03
CA LYS A 239 15.62 -3.70 -5.71
C LYS A 239 14.91 -2.36 -5.51
N PRO A 240 14.43 -2.04 -4.29
CA PRO A 240 13.75 -0.78 -4.00
C PRO A 240 14.54 0.47 -4.42
N SER A 241 15.85 0.51 -4.20
CA SER A 241 16.71 1.64 -4.61
C SER A 241 16.78 1.81 -6.13
N THR A 242 16.84 0.70 -6.88
CA THR A 242 16.82 0.73 -8.36
C THR A 242 15.48 1.26 -8.87
N VAL A 243 14.37 0.79 -8.29
CA VAL A 243 13.03 1.29 -8.61
C VAL A 243 12.91 2.79 -8.32
N ALA A 244 13.49 3.27 -7.21
CA ALA A 244 13.47 4.69 -6.86
C ALA A 244 14.19 5.56 -7.88
N VAL A 245 15.41 5.18 -8.29
CA VAL A 245 16.17 5.91 -9.32
C VAL A 245 15.45 5.91 -10.66
N TRP A 246 14.90 4.76 -11.08
CA TRP A 246 14.13 4.67 -12.31
C TRP A 246 12.87 5.54 -12.26
N ALA A 247 12.12 5.49 -11.16
CA ALA A 247 10.90 6.27 -10.99
C ALA A 247 11.20 7.77 -11.02
N GLU A 248 12.28 8.21 -10.34
CA GLU A 248 12.73 9.61 -10.35
C GLU A 248 12.99 10.08 -11.78
N SER A 249 13.78 9.32 -12.54
CA SER A 249 14.02 9.59 -13.96
C SER A 249 12.72 9.63 -14.78
N ALA A 250 11.80 8.69 -14.58
CA ALA A 250 10.52 8.67 -15.30
C ALA A 250 9.63 9.90 -14.99
N PHE A 251 9.58 10.33 -13.73
CA PHE A 251 8.84 11.52 -13.33
C PHE A 251 9.50 12.83 -13.78
N GLU A 252 10.83 12.89 -13.84
CA GLU A 252 11.57 14.02 -14.42
C GLU A 252 11.30 14.14 -15.91
N GLU A 253 11.36 13.03 -16.65
CA GLU A 253 11.02 12.99 -18.07
C GLU A 253 9.57 13.44 -18.30
N TYR A 254 8.62 12.99 -17.48
CA TYR A 254 7.25 13.48 -17.54
C TYR A 254 7.17 14.98 -17.26
N ALA A 255 7.90 15.50 -16.28
CA ALA A 255 7.90 16.93 -15.97
C ALA A 255 8.40 17.77 -17.15
N SER A 256 9.48 17.36 -17.82
CA SER A 256 9.95 18.00 -19.05
C SER A 256 8.93 17.87 -20.19
N TYR A 257 8.35 16.68 -20.36
CA TYR A 257 7.33 16.44 -21.38
C TYR A 257 6.08 17.31 -21.17
N ALA A 258 5.65 17.50 -19.93
CA ALA A 258 4.51 18.33 -19.55
C ALA A 258 4.78 19.84 -19.57
N GLN A 259 6.04 20.28 -19.74
CA GLN A 259 6.37 21.67 -20.02
C GLN A 259 6.27 21.98 -21.53
N GLN A 260 6.49 20.98 -22.37
CA GLN A 260 6.49 21.12 -23.83
C GLN A 260 5.09 20.96 -24.45
N ASN A 261 4.09 20.59 -23.66
CA ASN A 261 2.76 20.26 -24.14
C ASN A 261 1.69 20.93 -23.26
N GLU A 262 0.72 21.59 -23.90
CA GLU A 262 -0.33 22.37 -23.22
C GLU A 262 -1.27 21.51 -22.37
N ARG A 263 -1.59 20.30 -22.83
CA ARG A 263 -2.46 19.36 -22.11
C ARG A 263 -1.85 17.98 -22.03
N THR A 264 -1.63 17.51 -20.81
CA THR A 264 -1.01 16.21 -20.54
C THR A 264 -1.83 15.37 -19.55
N LEU A 265 -1.83 14.07 -19.80
CA LEU A 265 -2.37 13.06 -18.89
C LEU A 265 -1.23 12.10 -18.51
N LEU A 266 -0.86 12.10 -17.23
CA LEU A 266 0.00 11.08 -16.65
C LEU A 266 -0.84 9.89 -16.21
N ILE A 267 -0.42 8.68 -16.56
CA ILE A 267 -1.00 7.44 -16.06
C ILE A 267 0.09 6.70 -15.30
N VAL A 268 -0.13 6.46 -14.02
CA VAL A 268 0.71 5.59 -13.20
C VAL A 268 -0.02 4.26 -13.07
N ASP A 269 0.38 3.28 -13.90
CA ASP A 269 -0.11 1.93 -13.74
C ASP A 269 0.46 1.33 -12.45
N GLU A 270 -0.37 0.53 -11.78
CA GLU A 270 0.03 -0.22 -10.59
C GLU A 270 0.77 0.61 -9.52
N GLY A 271 0.18 1.75 -9.14
CA GLY A 271 0.69 2.66 -8.13
C GLY A 271 0.87 2.02 -6.74
N THR A 272 0.17 0.92 -6.45
CA THR A 272 0.40 0.12 -5.22
C THR A 272 1.79 -0.51 -5.22
N MET A 273 2.21 -1.16 -6.31
CA MET A 273 3.55 -1.76 -6.39
C MET A 273 4.64 -0.69 -6.37
N LEU A 274 4.47 0.36 -7.17
CA LEU A 274 5.44 1.45 -7.24
C LEU A 274 5.57 2.15 -5.89
N GLY A 275 4.46 2.50 -5.26
CA GLY A 275 4.42 3.13 -3.94
C GLY A 275 5.08 2.28 -2.85
N ASN A 276 4.83 0.98 -2.83
CA ASN A 276 5.48 0.07 -1.87
C ASN A 276 7.00 0.01 -2.05
N LYS A 277 7.50 -0.11 -3.28
CA LYS A 277 8.95 -0.12 -3.56
C LYS A 277 9.59 1.22 -3.20
N LEU A 278 8.95 2.34 -3.50
CA LEU A 278 9.44 3.67 -3.12
C LEU A 278 9.47 3.87 -1.60
N SER A 279 8.44 3.40 -0.89
CA SER A 279 8.38 3.44 0.57
C SER A 279 9.49 2.61 1.21
N GLN A 280 9.77 1.41 0.69
CA GLN A 280 10.91 0.59 1.10
C GLN A 280 12.26 1.28 0.84
N ALA A 281 12.36 2.07 -0.23
CA ALA A 281 13.50 2.92 -0.52
C ALA A 281 13.53 4.24 0.29
N LYS A 282 12.54 4.48 1.17
CA LYS A 282 12.36 5.71 1.95
C LYS A 282 12.19 6.96 1.08
N SER A 283 11.66 6.80 -0.13
CA SER A 283 11.36 7.88 -1.06
C SER A 283 9.89 8.31 -0.96
N THR A 284 9.66 9.62 -0.88
CA THR A 284 8.32 10.25 -0.90
C THR A 284 7.87 10.65 -2.31
N LEU A 285 8.68 10.35 -3.34
CA LEU A 285 8.53 10.83 -4.71
C LEU A 285 7.10 10.74 -5.25
N LEU A 286 6.47 9.57 -5.16
CA LEU A 286 5.13 9.36 -5.72
C LEU A 286 4.10 10.28 -5.05
N VAL A 287 4.16 10.43 -3.72
CA VAL A 287 3.25 11.27 -2.95
C VAL A 287 3.44 12.73 -3.29
N ASP A 288 4.69 13.18 -3.35
CA ASP A 288 5.03 14.58 -3.62
C ASP A 288 4.60 14.99 -5.04
N LYS A 289 4.84 14.12 -6.03
CA LYS A 289 4.43 14.35 -7.42
C LYS A 289 2.91 14.35 -7.57
N LEU A 290 2.22 13.37 -7.00
CA LEU A 290 0.75 13.32 -7.06
C LEU A 290 0.12 14.53 -6.37
N THR A 291 0.58 14.90 -5.16
CA THR A 291 0.10 16.09 -4.44
C THR A 291 0.25 17.35 -5.30
N SER A 292 1.39 17.49 -5.98
CA SER A 292 1.68 18.63 -6.86
C SER A 292 0.73 18.67 -8.06
N TYR A 293 0.47 17.53 -8.70
CA TYR A 293 -0.42 17.45 -9.86
C TYR A 293 -1.89 17.57 -9.49
N THR A 294 -2.33 17.06 -8.32
CA THR A 294 -3.72 17.19 -7.89
C THR A 294 -4.07 18.60 -7.43
N SER A 295 -3.12 19.31 -6.80
CA SER A 295 -3.35 20.65 -6.26
C SER A 295 -3.21 21.77 -7.30
N GLY A 296 -2.18 21.70 -8.16
CA GLY A 296 -1.86 22.77 -9.11
C GLY A 296 -1.85 22.33 -10.58
N GLY A 297 -2.15 21.06 -10.87
CA GLY A 297 -2.06 20.53 -12.23
C GLY A 297 -3.17 21.01 -13.16
N ASP A 298 -4.40 21.18 -12.68
CA ASP A 298 -5.54 21.50 -13.55
C ASP A 298 -5.37 22.85 -14.27
N SER A 299 -4.89 23.88 -13.56
CA SER A 299 -4.57 25.19 -14.14
C SER A 299 -3.39 25.15 -15.12
N ALA A 300 -2.51 24.15 -14.99
CA ALA A 300 -1.38 23.90 -15.88
C ALA A 300 -1.71 22.90 -17.00
N GLY A 301 -2.96 22.46 -17.15
CA GLY A 301 -3.38 21.46 -18.14
C GLY A 301 -2.82 20.06 -17.88
N ARG A 302 -2.52 19.72 -16.62
CA ARG A 302 -1.90 18.45 -16.20
C ARG A 302 -2.88 17.64 -15.37
N ASN A 303 -3.25 16.47 -15.88
CA ASN A 303 -4.08 15.52 -15.16
C ASN A 303 -3.29 14.26 -14.83
N VAL A 304 -3.65 13.58 -13.75
CA VAL A 304 -3.04 12.30 -13.36
C VAL A 304 -4.07 11.24 -13.03
N TRP A 305 -3.87 10.05 -13.60
CA TRP A 305 -4.59 8.84 -13.28
C TRP A 305 -3.65 7.86 -12.57
N ILE A 306 -4.06 7.33 -11.43
CA ILE A 306 -3.31 6.31 -10.69
C ILE A 306 -4.15 5.07 -10.46
N LEU A 307 -3.58 3.90 -10.76
CA LEU A 307 -4.25 2.61 -10.62
C LEU A 307 -3.76 1.91 -9.36
N LEU A 308 -4.67 1.52 -8.48
CA LEU A 308 -4.37 0.89 -7.19
C LEU A 308 -5.11 -0.44 -7.03
N GLN A 309 -4.53 -1.35 -6.23
CA GLN A 309 -5.19 -2.61 -5.87
C GLN A 309 -6.11 -2.50 -4.65
N SER A 310 -5.88 -1.50 -3.81
CA SER A 310 -6.56 -1.30 -2.55
C SER A 310 -6.85 0.18 -2.34
N PRO A 311 -8.01 0.53 -1.72
CA PRO A 311 -8.34 1.90 -1.37
C PRO A 311 -7.57 2.40 -0.14
N TYR A 312 -6.88 1.51 0.59
CA TYR A 312 -6.12 1.90 1.77
C TYR A 312 -4.81 2.58 1.39
N VAL A 313 -4.77 3.88 1.67
CA VAL A 313 -3.69 4.81 1.33
C VAL A 313 -2.30 4.38 1.83
N THR A 314 -2.23 3.50 2.84
CA THR A 314 -0.97 2.92 3.33
C THR A 314 -0.28 2.01 2.31
N GLY A 315 -1.03 1.29 1.47
CA GLY A 315 -0.48 0.34 0.49
C GLY A 315 0.17 0.98 -0.75
N ALA A 316 -0.01 2.28 -0.95
CA ALA A 316 0.70 3.07 -1.98
C ALA A 316 1.45 4.27 -1.37
N SER A 317 1.51 4.34 -0.04
CA SER A 317 2.00 5.50 0.74
C SER A 317 1.33 6.83 0.41
N LEU A 318 0.12 6.82 -0.16
CA LEU A 318 -0.64 8.04 -0.44
C LEU A 318 -1.14 8.68 0.86
N ASN A 319 -1.47 9.96 0.83
CA ASN A 319 -2.11 10.66 1.94
C ASN A 319 -3.59 10.95 1.61
N LEU A 320 -4.41 11.13 2.66
CA LEU A 320 -5.85 11.37 2.50
C LEU A 320 -6.14 12.65 1.72
N SER A 321 -5.28 13.67 1.86
CA SER A 321 -5.40 14.97 1.19
C SER A 321 -5.22 14.90 -0.32
N THR A 322 -4.32 14.04 -0.83
CA THR A 322 -4.17 13.81 -2.28
C THR A 322 -5.39 13.06 -2.80
N THR A 323 -5.82 12.01 -2.08
CA THR A 323 -6.93 11.17 -2.54
C THR A 323 -8.28 11.88 -2.56
N SER A 324 -8.53 12.85 -1.66
CA SER A 324 -9.79 13.60 -1.62
C SER A 324 -9.96 14.59 -2.78
N GLN A 325 -8.86 14.96 -3.45
CA GLN A 325 -8.85 15.84 -4.62
C GLN A 325 -9.03 15.07 -5.94
N MET A 326 -9.13 13.74 -5.89
CA MET A 326 -9.25 12.88 -7.07
C MET A 326 -10.65 12.30 -7.18
N THR A 327 -11.14 12.17 -8.42
CA THR A 327 -12.35 11.39 -8.70
C THR A 327 -12.04 9.91 -8.51
N SER A 328 -12.78 9.22 -7.65
CA SER A 328 -12.62 7.78 -7.45
C SER A 328 -13.44 6.95 -8.44
N VAL A 329 -12.81 5.91 -8.96
CA VAL A 329 -13.45 4.85 -9.73
C VAL A 329 -13.08 3.54 -9.05
N VAL A 330 -14.07 2.78 -8.60
CA VAL A 330 -13.83 1.51 -7.88
C VAL A 330 -14.51 0.37 -8.62
N ILE A 331 -13.79 -0.72 -8.87
CA ILE A 331 -14.31 -1.89 -9.58
C ILE A 331 -14.46 -3.04 -8.59
N ALA A 332 -15.69 -3.54 -8.46
CA ALA A 332 -16.02 -4.79 -7.79
C ALA A 332 -16.07 -5.92 -8.81
N PHE A 333 -15.56 -7.10 -8.45
CA PHE A 333 -15.46 -8.25 -9.33
C PHE A 333 -15.97 -9.51 -8.62
N SER A 334 -16.78 -10.31 -9.32
CA SER A 334 -17.46 -11.49 -8.78
C SER A 334 -16.52 -12.51 -8.14
N GLU A 335 -15.33 -12.73 -8.70
CA GLU A 335 -14.37 -13.72 -8.19
C GLU A 335 -13.84 -13.39 -6.79
N ASN A 336 -13.91 -12.13 -6.36
CA ASN A 336 -13.47 -11.72 -5.03
C ASN A 336 -14.24 -10.48 -4.55
N ILE A 337 -15.56 -10.64 -4.47
CA ILE A 337 -16.45 -9.61 -3.92
C ILE A 337 -16.19 -9.36 -2.43
N GLY A 338 -15.66 -10.36 -1.71
CA GLY A 338 -15.25 -10.24 -0.31
C GLY A 338 -14.19 -9.16 -0.07
N ALA A 339 -13.36 -8.83 -1.07
CA ALA A 339 -12.44 -7.70 -0.98
C ALA A 339 -13.16 -6.37 -0.77
N ILE A 340 -14.35 -6.18 -1.37
CA ILE A 340 -15.17 -4.97 -1.14
C ILE A 340 -15.65 -4.90 0.31
N ALA A 341 -16.04 -6.05 0.90
CA ALA A 341 -16.42 -6.12 2.31
C ALA A 341 -15.27 -5.68 3.22
N GLN A 342 -14.03 -6.05 2.86
CA GLN A 342 -12.83 -5.65 3.59
C GLN A 342 -12.48 -4.17 3.40
N TRP A 343 -13.09 -3.47 2.45
CA TRP A 343 -12.90 -2.04 2.19
C TRP A 343 -13.91 -1.15 2.95
N ASN A 344 -14.66 -1.72 3.90
CA ASN A 344 -15.67 -1.05 4.72
C ASN A 344 -15.17 0.16 5.55
N ARG A 345 -13.86 0.40 5.65
CA ARG A 345 -13.29 1.58 6.31
C ARG A 345 -12.73 2.63 5.35
N ALA A 346 -12.81 2.40 4.04
CA ALA A 346 -12.32 3.33 3.04
C ALA A 346 -13.26 4.53 2.90
N LYS A 347 -12.72 5.75 3.11
CA LYS A 347 -13.45 7.03 2.93
C LYS A 347 -13.51 7.49 1.47
N ILE A 348 -12.91 6.75 0.53
CA ILE A 348 -12.71 7.18 -0.87
C ILE A 348 -13.91 6.89 -1.78
N PHE A 349 -14.89 6.10 -1.32
CA PHE A 349 -16.13 5.85 -2.05
C PHE A 349 -17.30 5.67 -1.09
N GLN A 350 -18.51 5.98 -1.55
CA GLN A 350 -19.72 5.68 -0.81
C GLN A 350 -19.95 4.17 -0.79
N GLN A 351 -19.96 3.62 0.41
CA GLN A 351 -20.22 2.21 0.62
C GLN A 351 -21.72 1.97 0.51
N LEU A 352 -22.08 0.98 -0.32
CA LEU A 352 -23.42 0.39 -0.34
C LEU A 352 -23.37 -0.93 0.43
N SER A 353 -24.54 -1.46 0.79
CA SER A 353 -24.63 -2.82 1.31
C SER A 353 -24.00 -3.79 0.32
N LEU A 354 -23.30 -4.80 0.85
CA LEU A 354 -22.70 -5.84 0.03
C LEU A 354 -23.74 -6.43 -0.94
N ASP A 355 -24.97 -6.63 -0.46
CA ASP A 355 -26.10 -7.17 -1.22
C ASP A 355 -26.41 -6.37 -2.49
N LEU A 356 -26.32 -5.03 -2.42
CA LEU A 356 -26.60 -4.17 -3.58
C LEU A 356 -25.43 -4.17 -4.58
N VAL A 357 -24.18 -4.26 -4.12
CA VAL A 357 -23.04 -4.42 -5.01
C VAL A 357 -23.05 -5.80 -5.66
N SER A 358 -23.40 -6.84 -4.90
CA SER A 358 -23.56 -8.21 -5.38
C SER A 358 -24.63 -8.29 -6.46
N SER A 359 -25.80 -7.68 -6.27
CA SER A 359 -26.86 -7.71 -7.27
C SER A 359 -26.46 -7.00 -8.58
N LEU A 360 -25.69 -5.91 -8.51
CA LEU A 360 -25.14 -5.24 -9.70
C LEU A 360 -24.08 -6.10 -10.41
N VAL A 361 -23.24 -6.80 -9.64
CA VAL A 361 -22.24 -7.74 -10.18
C VAL A 361 -22.92 -8.91 -10.88
N GLU A 362 -23.95 -9.50 -10.28
CA GLU A 362 -24.73 -10.61 -10.84
C GLU A 362 -25.52 -10.20 -12.09
N ALA A 363 -26.05 -8.98 -12.11
CA ALA A 363 -26.79 -8.44 -13.26
C ALA A 363 -25.88 -8.01 -14.43
N SER A 364 -24.57 -7.82 -14.19
CA SER A 364 -23.61 -7.45 -15.24
C SER A 364 -23.19 -8.66 -16.08
N SER A 365 -23.12 -8.50 -17.40
CA SER A 365 -22.60 -9.51 -18.32
C SER A 365 -21.13 -9.87 -18.09
N THR A 366 -20.38 -9.02 -17.38
CA THR A 366 -18.94 -9.22 -17.12
C THR A 366 -18.65 -9.67 -15.69
N GLY A 367 -19.68 -9.86 -14.85
CA GLY A 367 -19.49 -10.14 -13.43
C GLY A 367 -18.80 -9.01 -12.68
N ARG A 368 -19.02 -7.75 -13.09
CA ARG A 368 -18.37 -6.56 -12.50
C ARG A 368 -19.37 -5.44 -12.24
N ALA A 369 -19.13 -4.70 -11.16
CA ALA A 369 -19.80 -3.44 -10.86
C ALA A 369 -18.77 -2.32 -10.70
N ILE A 370 -19.18 -1.10 -10.97
CA ILE A 370 -18.30 0.08 -10.97
C ILE A 370 -18.93 1.21 -10.16
N TYR A 371 -18.16 1.74 -9.21
CA TYR A 371 -18.46 2.97 -8.51
C TYR A 371 -17.89 4.16 -9.28
N TYR A 372 -18.66 5.25 -9.37
CA TYR A 372 -18.18 6.50 -9.95
C TYR A 372 -18.36 7.71 -9.03
N GLY A 373 -17.23 8.23 -8.54
CA GLY A 373 -17.16 9.27 -7.51
C GLY A 373 -17.85 10.59 -7.88
N LYS A 374 -17.93 10.98 -9.16
CA LYS A 374 -18.69 12.20 -9.54
C LYS A 374 -20.19 12.07 -9.24
N THR A 375 -20.72 10.86 -9.31
CA THR A 375 -22.14 10.60 -9.07
C THR A 375 -22.42 10.03 -7.69
N GLY A 376 -21.39 9.54 -7.00
CA GLY A 376 -21.51 8.87 -5.70
C GLY A 376 -22.20 7.51 -5.75
N LYS A 377 -22.41 6.92 -6.94
CA LYS A 377 -23.24 5.72 -7.13
C LYS A 377 -22.46 4.54 -7.72
N TRP A 378 -23.03 3.36 -7.53
CA TRP A 378 -22.60 2.11 -8.15
C TRP A 378 -23.46 1.79 -9.37
N TYR A 379 -22.85 1.18 -10.38
CA TYR A 379 -23.46 0.81 -11.64
C TYR A 379 -22.97 -0.57 -12.08
N MET A 380 -23.73 -1.24 -12.94
CA MET A 380 -23.25 -2.40 -13.68
C MET A 380 -22.11 -1.97 -14.60
N MET A 381 -21.00 -2.70 -14.60
CA MET A 381 -19.91 -2.43 -15.53
C MET A 381 -20.30 -2.92 -16.92
N PRO A 382 -20.21 -2.05 -17.97
CA PRO A 382 -20.43 -2.48 -19.35
C PRO A 382 -19.29 -3.39 -19.80
N GLU A 383 -19.56 -4.20 -20.82
CA GLU A 383 -18.51 -4.92 -21.54
C GLU A 383 -17.55 -3.92 -22.20
N LEU A 384 -16.25 -4.15 -22.01
CA LEU A 384 -15.20 -3.29 -22.53
C LEU A 384 -14.34 -4.09 -23.51
N THR A 385 -13.90 -3.44 -24.59
CA THR A 385 -13.01 -4.07 -25.55
C THR A 385 -11.69 -4.47 -24.88
N ASN A 386 -11.31 -5.74 -25.01
CA ASN A 386 -10.01 -6.22 -24.58
C ASN A 386 -8.93 -5.77 -25.57
N TYR A 387 -7.85 -5.18 -25.04
CA TYR A 387 -6.65 -4.79 -25.81
C TYR A 387 -5.38 -5.47 -25.29
N SER A 388 -5.50 -6.45 -24.40
CA SER A 388 -4.40 -7.27 -23.90
C SER A 388 -4.29 -8.57 -24.70
N GLY A 389 -3.08 -9.12 -24.79
CA GLY A 389 -2.81 -10.44 -25.34
C GLY A 389 -3.44 -11.60 -24.55
N TYR A 390 -4.03 -11.32 -23.40
CA TYR A 390 -4.82 -12.26 -22.60
C TYR A 390 -6.21 -11.67 -22.34
N ASP A 391 -7.24 -12.36 -22.81
CA ASP A 391 -8.64 -12.08 -22.52
C ASP A 391 -8.99 -12.60 -21.14
N ARG A 392 -9.25 -11.69 -20.21
CA ARG A 392 -9.56 -12.03 -18.81
C ARG A 392 -11.02 -12.44 -18.62
N ASP A 393 -11.91 -12.06 -19.52
CA ASP A 393 -13.34 -12.34 -19.43
C ASP A 393 -13.59 -13.79 -19.87
N ASN A 394 -12.90 -14.20 -20.93
CA ASN A 394 -12.96 -15.57 -21.45
C ASN A 394 -11.82 -16.49 -20.94
N ARG A 395 -10.80 -15.92 -20.27
CA ARG A 395 -9.59 -16.61 -19.79
C ARG A 395 -8.79 -17.28 -20.91
N GLU A 396 -8.71 -16.63 -22.06
CA GLU A 396 -8.04 -17.14 -23.25
C GLU A 396 -6.85 -16.26 -23.63
N TYR A 397 -5.76 -16.88 -24.10
CA TYR A 397 -4.67 -16.14 -24.74
C TYR A 397 -5.05 -15.83 -26.18
N LEU A 398 -4.84 -14.58 -26.59
CA LEU A 398 -4.93 -14.22 -27.98
C LEU A 398 -3.75 -14.83 -28.75
N PRO A 399 -3.92 -15.16 -30.04
CA PRO A 399 -2.87 -15.76 -30.86
C PRO A 399 -1.54 -15.00 -30.77
N GLY A 400 -0.45 -15.70 -30.43
CA GLY A 400 0.90 -15.12 -30.31
C GLY A 400 1.28 -14.63 -28.91
N PHE A 401 0.37 -14.70 -27.93
CA PHE A 401 0.63 -14.39 -26.52
C PHE A 401 0.58 -15.63 -25.63
N GLU A 402 0.46 -16.82 -26.21
CA GLU A 402 0.43 -18.06 -25.46
C GLU A 402 1.68 -18.16 -24.58
N PRO A 403 1.53 -18.61 -23.32
CA PRO A 403 2.69 -18.83 -22.46
C PRO A 403 3.61 -19.80 -23.18
N LYS A 404 4.87 -19.39 -23.43
CA LYS A 404 5.89 -20.30 -23.94
C LYS A 404 5.86 -21.52 -23.02
N SER A 405 5.45 -22.66 -23.55
CA SER A 405 5.32 -23.93 -22.82
C SER A 405 6.71 -24.46 -22.49
N SER A 406 7.48 -23.72 -21.70
CA SER A 406 8.78 -24.10 -21.19
C SER A 406 8.64 -24.12 -19.68
N ASN A 407 8.08 -25.23 -19.16
CA ASN A 407 8.48 -25.87 -17.90
C ASN A 407 7.48 -26.94 -17.45
N VAL A 408 6.22 -26.91 -17.89
CA VAL A 408 5.23 -27.95 -17.51
C VAL A 408 5.54 -29.29 -18.19
N ASN A 409 5.76 -29.31 -19.50
CA ASN A 409 6.21 -30.52 -20.21
C ASN A 409 7.62 -30.98 -19.79
N LEU A 410 8.45 -30.10 -19.21
CA LEU A 410 9.80 -30.41 -18.73
C LEU A 410 9.76 -31.02 -17.32
N LEU A 411 8.80 -30.60 -16.50
CA LEU A 411 8.50 -31.18 -15.19
C LEU A 411 7.76 -32.51 -15.33
N GLU A 412 6.74 -32.62 -16.19
CA GLU A 412 6.02 -33.87 -16.44
C GLU A 412 6.92 -34.96 -17.05
N ASN A 413 7.84 -34.59 -17.95
CA ASN A 413 8.86 -35.52 -18.44
C ASN A 413 9.96 -35.85 -17.41
N ARG A 414 10.15 -35.04 -16.37
CA ARG A 414 11.02 -35.40 -15.23
C ARG A 414 10.31 -36.36 -14.28
N PHE A 415 9.05 -36.11 -13.95
CA PHE A 415 8.25 -37.02 -13.10
C PHE A 415 7.97 -38.37 -13.78
N ALA A 416 7.85 -38.43 -15.10
CA ALA A 416 7.68 -39.68 -15.83
C ALA A 416 8.97 -40.52 -15.90
N ASN A 417 10.15 -39.87 -15.95
CA ASN A 417 11.44 -40.55 -16.07
C ASN A 417 12.11 -40.90 -14.73
N ASP A 418 11.62 -40.38 -13.59
CA ASP A 418 12.17 -40.65 -12.24
C ASP A 418 11.76 -42.01 -11.65
N SER A 419 11.04 -42.85 -12.39
CA SER A 419 10.60 -44.17 -11.89
C SER A 419 11.61 -45.30 -12.14
N ASN A 420 12.75 -45.05 -12.82
CA ASN A 420 13.77 -46.08 -13.06
C ASN A 420 15.18 -45.49 -13.24
N GLN A 421 15.88 -45.16 -12.13
CA GLN A 421 17.30 -45.44 -11.85
C GLN A 421 17.86 -44.58 -10.68
N PRO A 422 18.94 -45.02 -10.00
CA PRO A 422 19.33 -44.47 -8.71
C PRO A 422 20.06 -43.12 -8.81
N SER A 423 19.82 -42.32 -7.78
CA SER A 423 20.28 -40.96 -7.49
C SER A 423 21.73 -40.60 -7.87
N ASP A 424 21.86 -39.53 -8.66
CA ASP A 424 22.94 -38.56 -8.53
C ASP A 424 22.35 -37.18 -8.24
N ILE A 425 22.42 -36.77 -6.96
CA ILE A 425 21.96 -35.46 -6.49
C ILE A 425 22.94 -34.41 -7.02
N VAL A 426 22.49 -33.59 -7.96
CA VAL A 426 23.16 -32.32 -8.29
C VAL A 426 22.96 -31.38 -7.09
N LYS A 427 23.98 -31.28 -6.23
CA LYS A 427 24.03 -30.33 -5.12
C LYS A 427 23.97 -28.89 -5.67
N PRO A 428 23.22 -27.97 -5.03
CA PRO A 428 23.28 -26.56 -5.38
C PRO A 428 24.71 -26.04 -5.17
N GLU A 429 25.28 -25.39 -6.18
CA GLU A 429 26.61 -24.77 -6.08
C GLU A 429 26.58 -23.65 -5.04
N ILE A 430 27.34 -23.84 -3.96
CA ILE A 430 27.50 -22.90 -2.85
C ILE A 430 28.54 -21.85 -3.28
N SER A 431 28.28 -20.56 -3.00
CA SER A 431 29.17 -19.46 -3.35
C SER A 431 30.55 -19.58 -2.68
N SER A 432 31.57 -18.98 -3.28
CA SER A 432 32.94 -19.01 -2.74
C SER A 432 33.06 -18.45 -1.31
N ARG A 433 32.17 -17.55 -0.92
CA ARG A 433 32.11 -16.98 0.44
C ARG A 433 31.46 -17.93 1.43
N ALA A 434 30.37 -18.57 1.02
CA ALA A 434 29.73 -19.62 1.82
C ALA A 434 30.65 -20.84 1.95
N GLN A 435 31.47 -21.15 0.95
CA GLN A 435 32.51 -22.18 1.07
C GLN A 435 33.56 -21.83 2.15
N LEU A 436 34.03 -20.58 2.23
CA LEU A 436 34.96 -20.15 3.28
C LEU A 436 34.38 -20.28 4.68
N VAL A 437 33.10 -19.94 4.85
CA VAL A 437 32.39 -20.10 6.13
C VAL A 437 32.23 -21.59 6.44
N LEU A 438 31.87 -22.42 5.46
CA LEU A 438 31.76 -23.86 5.63
C LEU A 438 33.10 -24.50 6.04
N ASP A 439 34.21 -24.07 5.44
CA ASP A 439 35.55 -24.53 5.78
C ASP A 439 35.94 -24.17 7.22
N TYR A 440 35.52 -22.99 7.70
CA TYR A 440 35.67 -22.61 9.10
C TYR A 440 34.92 -23.58 10.03
N PHE A 441 33.66 -23.92 9.72
CA PHE A 441 32.91 -24.90 10.50
C PHE A 441 33.58 -26.28 10.43
N ASN A 442 33.98 -26.76 9.25
CA ASN A 442 34.67 -28.04 9.10
C ASN A 442 36.00 -28.13 9.87
N ALA A 443 36.70 -27.01 10.01
CA ALA A 443 37.97 -26.93 10.75
C ALA A 443 37.79 -26.67 12.27
N ALA A 444 36.57 -26.48 12.76
CA ALA A 444 36.32 -26.18 14.16
C ALA A 444 36.66 -27.38 15.06
N LYS A 445 37.56 -27.18 16.02
CA LYS A 445 37.93 -28.22 17.01
C LYS A 445 36.79 -28.52 17.99
N THR A 446 35.98 -27.53 18.32
CA THR A 446 34.82 -27.67 19.20
C THR A 446 33.53 -27.58 18.39
N LYS A 447 32.74 -28.66 18.43
CA LYS A 447 31.45 -28.80 17.75
C LYS A 447 30.35 -28.16 18.59
N GLU A 448 30.39 -26.85 18.66
CA GLU A 448 29.41 -26.04 19.37
C GLU A 448 28.89 -24.94 18.45
N PRO A 449 27.64 -24.47 18.64
CA PRO A 449 27.11 -23.33 17.89
C PRO A 449 28.06 -22.13 17.94
N LYS A 450 28.28 -21.51 16.78
CA LYS A 450 29.19 -20.36 16.64
C LYS A 450 28.38 -19.11 16.34
N THR A 451 28.70 -18.02 17.03
CA THR A 451 28.15 -16.70 16.73
C THR A 451 28.98 -15.98 15.68
N VAL A 452 28.45 -14.91 15.08
CA VAL A 452 29.23 -14.01 14.20
C VAL A 452 30.46 -13.46 14.93
N ARG A 453 30.34 -13.19 16.24
CA ARG A 453 31.46 -12.71 17.05
C ARG A 453 32.60 -13.73 17.16
N ASP A 454 32.28 -15.02 17.19
CA ASP A 454 33.28 -16.08 17.25
C ASP A 454 33.97 -16.28 15.89
N MET A 455 33.18 -16.21 14.81
CA MET A 455 33.68 -16.28 13.44
C MET A 455 34.63 -15.14 13.09
N LYS A 456 34.38 -13.92 13.61
CA LYS A 456 35.28 -12.77 13.40
C LYS A 456 36.64 -12.88 14.08
N LYS A 457 36.76 -13.72 15.10
CA LYS A 457 38.06 -13.98 15.75
C LYS A 457 38.94 -14.93 14.93
N ALA A 458 38.39 -15.54 13.89
CA ALA A 458 39.14 -16.43 13.01
C ALA A 458 39.79 -15.63 11.88
N ASP A 459 41.13 -15.68 11.82
CA ASP A 459 41.92 -14.97 10.79
C ASP A 459 41.46 -15.28 9.36
N ARG A 460 40.94 -16.48 9.11
CA ARG A 460 40.46 -16.95 7.80
C ARG A 460 39.18 -16.26 7.32
N LEU A 461 38.44 -15.61 8.21
CA LEU A 461 37.20 -14.87 7.89
C LEU A 461 37.36 -13.36 8.06
N SER A 462 38.57 -12.88 8.36
CA SER A 462 38.87 -11.46 8.63
C SER A 462 38.59 -10.52 7.46
N GLY A 463 38.56 -11.04 6.22
CA GLY A 463 38.21 -10.30 5.01
C GLY A 463 36.71 -10.19 4.71
N LEU A 464 35.85 -10.81 5.53
CA LEU A 464 34.40 -10.71 5.42
C LEU A 464 33.89 -9.77 6.52
N ASP A 465 33.18 -8.71 6.11
CA ASP A 465 32.41 -7.91 7.05
C ASP A 465 31.16 -8.67 7.55
N ASP A 466 30.53 -8.14 8.59
CA ASP A 466 29.39 -8.78 9.27
C ASP A 466 28.23 -9.07 8.31
N VAL A 467 28.02 -8.21 7.30
CA VAL A 467 26.95 -8.35 6.32
C VAL A 467 27.26 -9.52 5.38
N LEU A 468 28.49 -9.62 4.90
CA LEU A 468 28.92 -10.70 4.02
C LEU A 468 28.96 -12.06 4.73
N LEU A 469 29.33 -12.08 6.02
CA LEU A 469 29.25 -13.27 6.87
C LEU A 469 27.81 -13.77 7.03
N ILE A 470 26.86 -12.87 7.29
CA ILE A 470 25.44 -13.23 7.44
C ILE A 470 24.88 -13.79 6.13
N ILE A 471 25.19 -13.17 4.99
CA ILE A 471 24.75 -13.66 3.66
C ILE A 471 25.26 -15.09 3.41
N ALA A 472 26.55 -15.34 3.68
CA ALA A 472 27.16 -16.66 3.53
C ALA A 472 26.53 -17.71 4.47
N LEU A 473 26.22 -17.33 5.72
CA LEU A 473 25.54 -18.22 6.68
C LEU A 473 24.11 -18.55 6.26
N THR A 474 23.35 -17.55 5.79
CA THR A 474 21.99 -17.76 5.27
C THR A 474 21.98 -18.70 4.06
N GLU A 475 22.97 -18.56 3.17
CA GLU A 475 23.14 -19.45 2.03
C GLU A 475 23.36 -20.90 2.47
N LEU A 476 24.24 -21.12 3.46
CA LEU A 476 24.49 -22.46 4.02
C LEU A 476 23.28 -23.04 4.75
N VAL A 477 22.46 -22.21 5.42
CA VAL A 477 21.20 -22.65 6.04
C VAL A 477 20.19 -23.07 4.97
N ASN A 478 20.04 -22.27 3.90
CA ASN A 478 19.14 -22.61 2.79
C ASN A 478 19.59 -23.86 2.02
N ALA A 479 20.90 -24.12 1.98
CA ALA A 479 21.48 -25.35 1.44
C ALA A 479 21.37 -26.56 2.39
N ASN A 480 20.72 -26.41 3.56
CA ASN A 480 20.62 -27.40 4.63
C ASN A 480 21.99 -27.91 5.14
N VAL A 481 23.02 -27.06 5.07
CA VAL A 481 24.39 -27.38 5.55
C VAL A 481 24.59 -26.91 6.99
N LEU A 482 23.94 -25.79 7.36
CA LEU A 482 23.94 -25.25 8.72
C LEU A 482 22.51 -25.11 9.25
N ILE A 483 22.38 -25.11 10.58
CA ILE A 483 21.16 -24.83 11.33
C ILE A 483 21.37 -23.51 12.08
N PHE A 484 20.39 -22.61 12.01
CA PHE A 484 20.35 -21.39 12.80
C PHE A 484 19.46 -21.61 14.04
N ASP A 485 19.93 -21.21 15.21
CA ASP A 485 19.23 -21.42 16.49
C ASP A 485 18.01 -20.50 16.70
N GLY A 486 17.83 -19.51 15.82
CA GLY A 486 16.75 -18.53 15.90
C GLY A 486 17.10 -17.26 16.69
N GLU A 487 18.29 -17.22 17.31
CA GLU A 487 18.74 -16.09 18.12
C GLU A 487 20.01 -15.47 17.56
N SER A 488 21.13 -16.19 17.57
CA SER A 488 22.43 -15.60 17.20
C SER A 488 23.55 -16.59 16.84
N ALA A 489 23.28 -17.90 16.81
CA ALA A 489 24.30 -18.90 16.54
C ALA A 489 23.91 -19.89 15.44
N TRP A 490 24.94 -20.41 14.78
CA TRP A 490 24.83 -21.41 13.73
C TRP A 490 25.63 -22.66 14.11
N SER A 491 25.11 -23.84 13.80
CA SER A 491 25.80 -25.12 13.96
C SER A 491 25.64 -25.97 12.70
N LYS A 492 26.51 -26.96 12.50
CA LYS A 492 26.23 -27.98 11.49
C LYS A 492 25.13 -28.90 11.99
N SER A 493 24.37 -29.51 11.08
CA SER A 493 23.30 -30.45 11.44
C SER A 493 23.77 -31.65 12.27
N GLU A 494 25.04 -32.03 12.13
CA GLU A 494 25.67 -33.15 12.80
C GLU A 494 26.46 -32.76 14.07
N TRP A 495 26.31 -31.53 14.56
CA TRP A 495 26.97 -31.02 15.78
C TRP A 495 26.09 -31.14 17.00
#